data_AF-A0A932MGX0-F1
#
_entry.id   AF-A0A932MGX0-F1
#
_cell.length_a   1.000
_cell.length_b   1.000
_cell.length_c   1.000
_cell.angle_alpha   90.00
_cell.angle_beta   90.00
_cell.angle_gamma   90.00
#
_symmetry.space_group_name_H-M   'P 1'
#
loop_
_entity.id
_entity.type
_entity.pdbx_description
1 polymer ?
#
loop_
_entity_poly.entity_id
_entity_poly.type
_entity_poly.pdbx_seq_one_letter_code
_entity_poly.pdbx_strand_id
1 'polypeptide(L)'
;MSRDQWAAIQHGDESYAGSPSWFAFLESVQALFPFRHVIPTHQGRAAEKMEAELGDLLFALVNLSRFLAVNPEEALRKTIARFIGRFGYIEEELARRGRSLREATLEEMDALWAEAKAQGR
;
A
#
# COMPACT_ATOMS: atom_id res chain seq x y z
N MET A 1 1.42 3.57 -15.10
CA MET A 1 1.97 2.56 -14.17
C MET A 1 2.77 1.54 -14.95
N SER A 2 3.88 1.03 -14.38
CA SER A 2 4.61 -0.10 -14.96
C SER A 2 3.79 -1.39 -14.77
N ARG A 3 3.89 -2.30 -15.75
CA ARG A 3 2.97 -3.44 -15.95
C ARG A 3 3.06 -4.49 -14.84
N ASP A 4 4.22 -4.62 -14.20
CA ASP A 4 4.48 -5.67 -13.20
C ASP A 4 4.29 -5.19 -11.74
N GLN A 5 4.16 -3.87 -11.55
CA GLN A 5 3.92 -3.24 -10.23
C GLN A 5 2.46 -3.06 -9.88
N TRP A 6 1.62 -2.80 -10.88
CA TRP A 6 0.20 -3.09 -10.75
C TRP A 6 -0.01 -4.59 -10.46
N ALA A 7 0.82 -5.46 -11.02
CA ALA A 7 0.70 -6.90 -10.83
C ALA A 7 1.11 -7.32 -9.39
N ALA A 8 2.11 -6.71 -8.76
CA ALA A 8 2.47 -6.99 -7.37
C ALA A 8 1.42 -6.51 -6.35
N ILE A 9 0.76 -5.36 -6.59
CA ILE A 9 -0.41 -4.94 -5.78
C ILE A 9 -1.60 -5.92 -5.93
N GLN A 10 -1.69 -6.68 -7.03
CA GLN A 10 -2.69 -7.75 -7.25
C GLN A 10 -2.22 -9.17 -6.86
N HIS A 11 -0.93 -9.36 -6.58
CA HIS A 11 -0.35 -10.68 -6.27
C HIS A 11 0.20 -10.80 -4.84
N GLY A 12 0.39 -9.70 -4.12
CA GLY A 12 0.68 -9.72 -2.69
C GLY A 12 -0.56 -10.14 -1.90
N ASP A 13 -0.41 -11.13 -1.04
CA ASP A 13 -1.37 -11.69 -0.08
C ASP A 13 -1.81 -10.68 1.02
N GLU A 14 -2.04 -9.42 0.65
CA GLU A 14 -2.37 -8.31 1.56
C GLU A 14 -3.81 -7.79 1.39
N SER A 15 -4.66 -8.47 0.63
CA SER A 15 -6.09 -8.35 0.89
C SER A 15 -6.33 -9.00 2.25
N TYR A 16 -6.63 -8.21 3.27
CA TYR A 16 -6.96 -8.71 4.61
C TYR A 16 -8.04 -9.80 4.61
N ALA A 17 -8.85 -9.88 3.56
CA ALA A 17 -9.59 -11.08 3.22
C ALA A 17 -8.66 -12.06 2.44
N GLY A 18 -8.08 -13.03 3.14
CA GLY A 18 -7.33 -14.13 2.50
C GLY A 18 -6.08 -14.61 3.21
N SER A 19 -5.41 -13.75 4.00
CA SER A 19 -4.18 -14.13 4.71
C SER A 19 -4.43 -15.17 5.82
N PRO A 20 -3.49 -16.08 6.11
CA PRO A 20 -3.61 -17.05 7.21
C PRO A 20 -3.89 -16.41 8.58
N SER A 21 -3.38 -15.20 8.81
CA SER A 21 -3.61 -14.38 10.01
C SER A 21 -5.03 -13.86 10.15
N TRP A 22 -5.74 -13.55 9.05
CA TRP A 22 -7.15 -13.17 9.09
C TRP A 22 -8.00 -14.29 9.69
N PHE A 23 -7.67 -15.55 9.40
CA PHE A 23 -8.35 -16.72 9.93
C PHE A 23 -8.08 -16.95 11.44
N ALA A 24 -6.85 -16.80 11.92
CA ALA A 24 -6.53 -16.91 13.36
C ALA A 24 -7.22 -15.83 14.22
N PHE A 25 -7.33 -14.62 13.67
CA PHE A 25 -8.04 -13.49 14.30
C PHE A 25 -9.56 -13.68 14.31
N LEU A 26 -10.13 -14.07 13.17
CA LEU A 26 -11.56 -14.35 13.03
C LEU A 26 -11.99 -15.46 14.01
N GLU A 27 -11.16 -16.49 14.21
CA GLU A 27 -11.39 -17.54 15.21
C GLU A 27 -11.35 -17.02 16.65
N SER A 28 -10.31 -16.29 17.04
CA SER A 28 -10.15 -15.79 18.41
C SER A 28 -11.28 -14.84 18.81
N VAL A 29 -11.72 -13.96 17.90
CA VAL A 29 -12.82 -13.02 18.15
C VAL A 29 -14.16 -13.75 18.27
N GLN A 30 -14.40 -14.79 17.45
CA GLN A 30 -15.60 -15.63 17.54
C GLN A 30 -15.60 -16.56 18.77
N ALA A 31 -14.42 -16.86 19.32
CA ALA A 31 -14.28 -17.66 20.54
C ALA A 31 -14.53 -16.84 21.82
N LEU A 32 -14.09 -15.59 21.88
CA LEU A 32 -14.16 -14.74 23.07
C LEU A 32 -15.41 -13.86 23.13
N PHE A 33 -15.96 -13.47 21.98
CA PHE A 33 -17.08 -12.55 21.90
C PHE A 33 -18.19 -13.12 21.02
N PRO A 34 -19.48 -12.85 21.34
CA PRO A 34 -20.59 -13.29 20.51
C PRO A 34 -20.76 -12.40 19.26
N PHE A 35 -19.67 -11.83 18.74
CA PHE A 35 -19.69 -10.99 17.54
C PHE A 35 -19.83 -11.89 16.32
N ARG A 36 -21.05 -11.92 15.81
CA ARG A 36 -21.40 -12.67 14.60
C ARG A 36 -20.67 -12.19 13.35
N HIS A 37 -20.22 -10.92 13.33
CA HIS A 37 -19.52 -10.30 12.20
C HIS A 37 -18.33 -9.46 12.65
N VAL A 38 -17.17 -9.84 12.12
CA VAL A 38 -15.91 -9.13 12.21
C VAL A 38 -15.59 -8.82 10.77
N ILE A 39 -15.76 -7.57 10.36
CA ILE A 39 -15.52 -7.17 8.98
C ILE A 39 -14.20 -6.42 8.97
N PRO A 40 -13.21 -6.88 8.19
CA PRO A 40 -12.17 -6.00 7.70
C PRO A 40 -12.87 -5.17 6.61
N THR A 41 -13.39 -3.99 6.95
CA THR A 41 -14.40 -3.33 6.11
C THR A 41 -13.87 -2.87 4.76
N HIS A 42 -14.57 -3.30 3.70
CA HIS A 42 -14.28 -2.98 2.30
C HIS A 42 -15.52 -2.63 1.42
N GLN A 43 -16.77 -3.02 1.74
CA GLN A 43 -18.05 -2.52 1.12
C GLN A 43 -19.33 -2.64 2.03
N GLY A 44 -20.41 -1.90 1.71
CA GLY A 44 -21.73 -1.84 2.43
C GLY A 44 -21.89 -0.63 3.37
N ARG A 45 -23.04 -0.33 4.01
CA ARG A 45 -23.23 0.90 4.85
C ARG A 45 -22.10 1.21 5.84
N ALA A 46 -21.47 0.17 6.43
CA ALA A 46 -20.32 0.34 7.31
C ALA A 46 -19.04 0.72 6.54
N ALA A 47 -18.88 0.24 5.32
CA ALA A 47 -17.80 0.63 4.42
C ALA A 47 -18.10 1.87 3.57
N GLU A 48 -19.36 2.19 3.26
CA GLU A 48 -19.78 3.49 2.72
C GLU A 48 -19.60 4.55 3.79
N LYS A 49 -19.89 4.19 5.05
CA LYS A 49 -19.45 5.00 6.19
C LYS A 49 -17.93 5.07 6.20
N MET A 50 -17.19 3.95 6.11
CA MET A 50 -15.72 3.99 6.03
C MET A 50 -15.20 4.84 4.86
N GLU A 51 -15.85 4.78 3.69
CA GLU A 51 -15.53 5.54 2.49
C GLU A 51 -15.83 7.02 2.70
N ALA A 52 -16.96 7.35 3.36
CA ALA A 52 -17.29 8.71 3.76
C ALA A 52 -16.27 9.25 4.78
N GLU A 53 -15.92 8.47 5.81
CA GLU A 53 -14.91 8.85 6.81
C GLU A 53 -13.50 8.97 6.17
N LEU A 54 -13.17 8.09 5.21
CA LEU A 54 -11.95 8.19 4.41
C LEU A 54 -11.97 9.43 3.52
N GLY A 55 -13.12 9.75 2.93
CA GLY A 55 -13.35 10.97 2.16
C GLY A 55 -13.18 12.23 3.02
N ASP A 56 -13.73 12.24 4.22
CA ASP A 56 -13.58 13.32 5.20
C ASP A 56 -12.11 13.48 5.61
N LEU A 57 -11.37 12.37 5.78
CA LEU A 57 -9.93 12.39 6.04
C LEU A 57 -9.16 13.00 4.85
N LEU A 58 -9.41 12.53 3.62
CA LEU A 58 -8.78 13.07 2.42
C LEU A 58 -9.09 14.57 2.26
N PHE A 59 -10.33 14.97 2.51
CA PHE A 59 -10.76 16.36 2.48
C PHE A 59 -10.05 17.21 3.55
N ALA A 60 -9.90 16.69 4.77
CA ALA A 60 -9.14 17.35 5.83
C ALA A 60 -7.66 17.56 5.43
N LEU A 61 -7.03 16.57 4.78
CA LEU A 61 -5.65 16.67 4.28
C LEU A 61 -5.50 17.71 3.15
N VAL A 62 -6.47 17.78 2.25
CA VAL A 62 -6.52 18.82 1.21
C VAL A 62 -6.65 20.21 1.83
N ASN A 63 -7.51 20.38 2.84
CA ASN A 63 -7.66 21.66 3.55
C ASN A 63 -6.40 22.07 4.30
N LEU A 64 -5.72 21.12 4.94
CA LEU A 64 -4.42 21.36 5.57
C LEU A 64 -3.39 21.85 4.55
N SER A 65 -3.34 21.20 3.38
CA SER A 65 -2.44 21.61 2.29
C SER A 65 -2.70 23.06 1.86
N ARG A 66 -3.98 23.46 1.82
CA ARG A 66 -4.38 24.85 1.51
C ARG A 66 -3.92 25.84 2.58
N PHE A 67 -4.03 25.50 3.86
CA PHE A 67 -3.53 26.32 4.97
C PHE A 67 -2.02 26.52 4.89
N LEU A 68 -1.29 25.50 4.46
CA LEU A 68 0.16 25.53 4.28
C LEU A 68 0.61 26.14 2.95
N ALA A 69 -0.33 26.63 2.13
CA ALA A 69 -0.07 27.13 0.77
C ALA A 69 0.67 26.11 -0.15
N VAL A 70 0.36 24.82 0.01
CA VAL A 70 0.88 23.71 -0.81
C VAL A 70 -0.22 23.20 -1.73
N ASN A 71 0.11 22.95 -3.00
CA ASN A 71 -0.80 22.26 -3.91
C ASN A 71 -0.78 20.74 -3.62
N PRO A 72 -1.90 20.15 -3.14
CA PRO A 72 -1.94 18.75 -2.72
C PRO A 72 -1.78 17.76 -3.88
N GLU A 73 -2.34 18.07 -5.05
CA GLU A 73 -2.23 17.23 -6.25
C GLU A 73 -0.78 17.16 -6.73
N GLU A 74 -0.11 18.30 -6.80
CA GLU A 74 1.28 18.38 -7.21
C GLU A 74 2.22 17.69 -6.21
N ALA A 75 1.95 17.84 -4.90
CA ALA A 75 2.68 17.14 -3.85
C ALA A 75 2.51 15.62 -3.95
N LEU A 76 1.30 15.14 -4.21
CA LEU A 76 1.01 13.73 -4.45
C LEU A 76 1.70 13.22 -5.72
N ARG A 77 1.63 13.96 -6.83
CA ARG A 77 2.27 13.64 -8.12
C ARG A 77 3.78 13.47 -7.97
N LYS A 78 4.46 14.41 -7.28
CA LYS A 78 5.90 14.30 -6.99
C LYS A 78 6.24 13.06 -6.17
N THR A 79 5.36 12.69 -5.24
CA THR A 79 5.55 11.50 -4.40
C THR A 79 5.41 10.21 -5.20
N ILE A 80 4.38 10.12 -6.05
CA ILE A 80 4.19 9.00 -6.99
C ILE A 80 5.38 8.89 -7.95
N ALA A 81 5.89 10.01 -8.47
CA ALA A 81 7.04 10.00 -9.37
C ALA A 81 8.31 9.43 -8.69
N ARG A 82 8.61 9.85 -7.45
CA ARG A 82 9.73 9.26 -6.67
C ARG A 82 9.52 7.76 -6.41
N PHE A 83 8.29 7.34 -6.10
CA PHE A 83 7.97 5.93 -5.91
C PHE A 83 8.27 5.10 -7.17
N ILE A 84 7.78 5.57 -8.33
CA ILE A 84 8.02 4.90 -9.62
C ILE A 84 9.52 4.85 -9.94
N GLY A 85 10.23 5.96 -9.76
CA GLY A 85 11.68 6.03 -10.01
C GLY A 85 12.48 5.06 -9.13
N ARG A 86 12.13 4.94 -7.84
CA ARG A 86 12.76 3.99 -6.92
C ARG A 86 12.46 2.55 -7.29
N PHE A 87 11.25 2.24 -7.70
CA PHE A 87 10.94 0.87 -8.06
C PHE A 87 11.59 0.46 -9.38
N GLY A 88 11.63 1.34 -10.37
CA GLY A 88 12.37 1.08 -11.61
C GLY A 88 13.85 0.76 -11.32
N TYR A 89 14.46 1.43 -10.34
CA TYR A 89 15.81 1.09 -9.88
C TYR A 89 15.91 -0.35 -9.33
N ILE A 90 14.95 -0.78 -8.53
CA ILE A 90 14.90 -2.15 -7.99
C ILE A 90 14.79 -3.16 -9.13
N GLU A 91 13.90 -2.91 -10.10
CA GLU A 91 13.74 -3.76 -11.29
C GLU A 91 15.05 -3.88 -12.09
N GLU A 92 15.70 -2.75 -12.36
CA GLU A 92 16.96 -2.68 -13.10
C GLU A 92 18.07 -3.47 -12.38
N GLU A 93 18.23 -3.27 -11.08
CA GLU A 93 19.32 -3.90 -10.32
C GLU A 93 19.08 -5.40 -10.09
N LEU A 94 17.83 -5.84 -9.89
CA LEU A 94 17.50 -7.27 -9.85
C LEU A 94 17.77 -7.93 -11.21
N ALA A 95 17.35 -7.30 -12.31
CA ALA A 95 17.61 -7.79 -13.65
C ALA A 95 19.11 -7.89 -13.94
N ARG A 96 19.90 -6.92 -13.47
CA ARG A 96 21.37 -6.92 -13.58
C ARG A 96 22.01 -8.10 -12.84
N ARG A 97 21.38 -8.55 -11.75
CA ARG A 97 21.77 -9.73 -10.97
C ARG A 97 21.21 -11.03 -11.52
N GLY A 98 20.54 -10.99 -12.68
CA GLY A 98 19.92 -12.16 -13.31
C GLY A 98 18.73 -12.72 -12.52
N ARG A 99 18.12 -11.92 -11.64
CA ARG A 99 16.95 -12.29 -10.85
C ARG A 99 15.72 -11.48 -11.22
N SER A 100 14.55 -12.06 -11.04
CA SER A 100 13.29 -11.34 -11.21
C SER A 100 12.73 -10.84 -9.87
N LEU A 101 11.83 -9.84 -9.92
CA LEU A 101 11.09 -9.36 -8.74
C LEU A 101 10.33 -10.46 -7.99
N ARG A 102 9.83 -11.47 -8.72
CA ARG A 102 9.07 -12.57 -8.12
C ARG A 102 9.93 -13.53 -7.30
N GLU A 103 11.24 -13.52 -7.55
CA GLU A 103 12.23 -14.37 -6.90
C GLU A 103 13.05 -13.59 -5.87
N ALA A 104 12.83 -12.28 -5.77
CA ALA A 104 13.46 -11.43 -4.77
C ALA A 104 12.70 -11.55 -3.45
N THR A 105 13.44 -11.62 -2.34
CA THR A 105 12.81 -11.57 -1.02
C THR A 105 12.42 -10.13 -0.67
N LEU A 106 11.50 -9.96 0.29
CA LEU A 106 11.12 -8.62 0.76
C LEU A 106 12.33 -7.85 1.30
N GLU A 107 13.26 -8.53 1.98
CA GLU A 107 14.49 -7.95 2.50
C GLU A 107 15.43 -7.47 1.39
N GLU A 108 15.52 -8.21 0.28
CA GLU A 108 16.30 -7.82 -0.88
C GLU A 108 15.69 -6.58 -1.57
N MET A 109 14.36 -6.54 -1.69
CA MET A 109 13.64 -5.39 -2.24
C MET A 109 13.78 -4.14 -1.36
N ASP A 110 13.72 -4.29 -0.04
CA ASP A 110 13.91 -3.20 0.92
C ASP A 110 15.34 -2.64 0.90
N ALA A 111 16.35 -3.49 0.76
CA ALA A 111 17.75 -3.06 0.64
C ALA A 111 17.97 -2.21 -0.63
N LEU A 112 17.44 -2.66 -1.76
CA LEU A 112 17.50 -1.91 -3.03
C LEU A 112 16.67 -0.62 -2.98
N TRP A 113 15.55 -0.62 -2.26
CA TRP A 113 14.74 0.58 -2.03
C TRP A 113 15.50 1.64 -1.21
N ALA A 114 16.25 1.22 -0.19
CA ALA A 114 17.09 2.10 0.62
C ALA A 114 18.24 2.69 -0.21
N GLU A 115 18.85 1.89 -1.07
CA GLU A 115 19.89 2.34 -2.00
C GLU A 115 19.34 3.38 -2.99
N ALA A 116 18.16 3.13 -3.58
CA ALA A 116 17.50 4.09 -4.47
C ALA A 116 17.26 5.45 -3.79
N LYS A 117 16.83 5.44 -2.51
CA LYS A 117 16.67 6.66 -1.71
C LYS A 117 17.99 7.40 -1.50
N ALA A 118 19.09 6.69 -1.21
CA ALA A 118 20.40 7.30 -0.98
C ALA A 118 20.96 7.99 -2.22
N GLN A 119 20.60 7.51 -3.42
CA GLN A 119 20.97 8.11 -4.71
C GLN A 119 20.08 9.32 -5.09
N GLY A 120 19.16 9.75 -4.22
CA GLY A 120 18.27 10.88 -4.47
C GLY A 120 17.11 10.58 -5.43
N ARG A 121 16.80 9.30 -5.68
CA ARG A 121 15.63 8.88 -6.46
C ARG A 121 14.35 8.92 -5.61
#